data_AF-A0A7X7SPL7-F1
#
_entry.id   AF-A0A7X7SPL7-F1
#
_cell.length_a   1.000
_cell.length_b   1.000
_cell.length_c   1.000
_cell.angle_alpha   90.00
_cell.angle_beta   90.00
_cell.angle_gamma   90.00
#
_symmetry.space_group_name_H-M   'P 1'
#
loop_
_entity.id
_entity.type
_entity.pdbx_description
1 polymer ?
#
loop_
_entity_poly.entity_id
_entity_poly.type
_entity_poly.pdbx_seq_one_letter_code
_entity_poly.pdbx_strand_id
1 'polypeptide(L)'
;MRAAIVTAALLLAWSAGRAAQSALETLNVTAEQVPVERVLDGTIEAVSRGTVSAQTAGRVAEVLYDVNDFVPADAVIIRLHATEQRASLEQAQAALKEATEREAEAQTRYARILGLYRDQAASKSQLDAATAERDAAVARLAAARAALDAAREGVSYTEIRAPYAGVVTERHVEVGESVRPGTPLMSGLSLQYLRVAVDLPQSVVESVRRLRKAAVYVDGKRIPAENVTIFPQAAPQSNTFRARIDLPENAADLYPGMLVKVGFVVGETSQLLIPTSALVERGEITAVYALDDEDRVTLRQVRLGNRIDDRVTVLAGLIEGDRIALDPIAATLRVREQRLEAAK
;
A
#
# COMPACT_ATOMS: atom_id res chain seq x y z
N MET A 1 59.39 89.34 -1.60
CA MET A 1 60.76 88.80 -1.44
C MET A 1 60.63 87.41 -0.81
N ARG A 2 60.86 86.34 -1.62
CA ARG A 2 61.25 84.95 -1.28
C ARG A 2 60.37 84.16 -0.26
N ALA A 3 59.65 83.09 -0.64
CA ALA A 3 60.11 81.69 -0.84
C ALA A 3 60.90 81.16 0.38
N ALA A 4 60.68 80.00 1.01
CA ALA A 4 59.94 78.74 0.76
C ALA A 4 59.65 78.09 2.17
N ILE A 5 58.83 77.04 2.36
CA ILE A 5 59.21 75.61 2.29
C ILE A 5 57.95 74.76 2.57
N VAL A 6 57.84 73.67 1.82
CA VAL A 6 56.90 72.55 1.88
C VAL A 6 57.28 71.56 2.98
N THR A 7 56.34 70.99 3.76
CA THR A 7 56.24 69.55 4.17
C THR A 7 55.26 69.31 5.34
N ALA A 8 54.76 68.06 5.43
CA ALA A 8 54.03 67.37 6.51
C ALA A 8 52.48 67.37 6.39
N ALA A 9 51.90 66.36 5.72
CA ALA A 9 51.50 65.06 6.29
C ALA A 9 50.13 65.16 7.01
N LEU A 10 49.03 64.84 6.34
CA LEU A 10 48.46 63.48 6.25
C LEU A 10 48.14 62.93 7.64
N LEU A 11 46.98 63.31 8.19
CA LEU A 11 46.29 62.65 9.31
C LEU A 11 44.92 63.32 9.50
N LEU A 12 43.86 62.63 9.07
CA LEU A 12 42.48 62.63 9.63
C LEU A 12 41.50 62.12 8.58
N ALA A 13 41.75 60.90 8.11
CA ALA A 13 40.75 60.09 7.44
C ALA A 13 40.88 58.66 7.98
N TRP A 14 40.37 58.42 9.19
CA TRP A 14 40.08 57.08 9.70
C TRP A 14 39.43 57.13 11.08
N SER A 15 38.10 57.13 11.12
CA SER A 15 37.32 56.65 12.27
C SER A 15 35.82 56.65 11.98
N ALA A 16 35.40 55.87 10.99
CA ALA A 16 34.00 55.47 10.88
C ALA A 16 33.84 54.08 10.25
N GLY A 17 34.71 53.15 10.63
CA GLY A 17 34.47 51.71 10.48
C GLY A 17 33.81 51.19 11.75
N ARG A 18 32.59 51.65 12.05
CA ARG A 18 31.80 51.06 13.13
C ARG A 18 31.23 49.76 12.57
N ALA A 19 31.66 48.65 13.16
CA ALA A 19 31.30 47.30 12.80
C ALA A 19 29.82 47.17 12.43
N ALA A 20 29.54 46.80 11.18
CA ALA A 20 28.36 46.01 10.90
C ALA A 20 28.63 44.64 11.53
N GLN A 21 28.34 44.53 12.83
CA GLN A 21 28.27 43.27 13.54
C GLN A 21 27.27 42.42 12.75
N SER A 22 27.74 41.41 12.00
CA SER A 22 26.82 40.49 11.33
C SER A 22 25.98 39.84 12.42
N ALA A 23 24.69 40.21 12.50
CA ALA A 23 23.78 39.65 13.47
C ALA A 23 23.80 38.13 13.29
N LEU A 24 24.24 37.41 14.31
CA LEU A 24 24.20 35.95 14.30
C LEU A 24 22.73 35.55 14.15
N GLU A 25 22.42 34.73 13.15
CA GLU A 25 21.10 34.14 13.06
C GLU A 25 20.93 33.18 14.24
N THR A 26 19.97 33.50 15.11
CA THR A 26 19.68 32.71 16.31
C THR A 26 18.29 32.10 16.25
N LEU A 27 18.16 30.92 16.83
CA LEU A 27 16.90 30.23 17.05
C LEU A 27 16.63 30.13 18.56
N ASN A 28 15.40 30.45 18.97
CA ASN A 28 14.94 30.15 20.32
C ASN A 28 14.52 28.67 20.36
N VAL A 29 15.11 27.91 21.26
CA VAL A 29 14.81 26.48 21.41
C VAL A 29 13.46 26.34 22.11
N THR A 30 12.47 25.83 21.39
CA THR A 30 11.13 25.57 21.93
C THR A 30 10.91 24.08 22.13
N ALA A 31 10.15 23.72 23.16
CA ALA A 31 9.73 22.34 23.34
C ALA A 31 8.60 22.01 22.36
N GLU A 32 8.76 20.93 21.59
CA GLU A 32 7.73 20.42 20.68
C GLU A 32 7.30 19.02 21.13
N GLN A 33 6.03 18.69 20.88
CA GLN A 33 5.54 17.34 21.13
C GLN A 33 6.05 16.41 20.02
N VAL A 34 6.90 15.47 20.41
CA VAL A 34 7.52 14.50 19.52
C VAL A 34 6.86 13.14 19.68
N PRO A 35 6.46 12.45 18.59
CA PRO A 35 5.94 11.10 18.68
C PRO A 35 7.00 10.14 19.22
N VAL A 36 6.64 9.38 20.25
CA VAL A 36 7.44 8.26 20.74
C VAL A 36 7.08 7.04 19.92
N GLU A 37 8.03 6.57 19.12
CA GLU A 37 7.84 5.36 18.32
C GLU A 37 8.41 4.13 19.02
N ARG A 38 7.66 3.02 18.98
CA ARG A 38 8.17 1.69 19.27
C ARG A 38 8.42 0.96 17.96
N VAL A 39 9.69 0.71 17.67
CA VAL A 39 10.11 -0.07 16.50
C VAL A 39 9.98 -1.57 16.80
N LEU A 40 9.30 -2.27 15.91
CA LEU A 40 9.09 -3.71 15.93
C LEU A 40 9.39 -4.29 14.54
N ASP A 41 9.69 -5.58 14.49
CA ASP A 41 9.93 -6.27 13.22
C ASP A 41 8.59 -6.74 12.62
N GLY A 42 8.47 -6.61 11.31
CA GLY A 42 7.30 -7.01 10.53
C GLY A 42 7.70 -7.77 9.28
N THR A 43 6.73 -8.48 8.70
CA THR A 43 6.92 -9.23 7.46
C THR A 43 5.98 -8.70 6.39
N ILE A 44 6.50 -8.47 5.18
CA ILE A 44 5.67 -8.09 4.03
C ILE A 44 4.80 -9.27 3.61
N GLU A 45 3.50 -9.01 3.41
CA GLU A 45 2.51 -9.93 2.88
C GLU A 45 1.86 -9.32 1.64
N ALA A 46 1.59 -10.13 0.62
CA ALA A 46 0.68 -9.75 -0.45
C ALA A 46 -0.75 -9.68 0.08
N VAL A 47 -1.50 -8.65 -0.30
CA VAL A 47 -2.93 -8.57 0.04
C VAL A 47 -3.71 -9.67 -0.69
N SER A 48 -3.44 -9.85 -1.98
CA SER A 48 -4.02 -10.89 -2.81
C SER A 48 -3.03 -12.03 -3.00
N ARG A 49 -3.34 -13.18 -2.43
CA ARG A 49 -2.62 -14.45 -2.63
C ARG A 49 -3.64 -15.57 -2.65
N GLY A 50 -3.49 -16.53 -3.54
CA GLY A 50 -4.40 -17.66 -3.61
C GLY A 50 -3.99 -18.72 -4.62
N THR A 51 -4.66 -19.85 -4.54
CA THR A 51 -4.51 -20.97 -5.47
C THR A 51 -5.77 -21.05 -6.31
N VAL A 52 -5.61 -20.95 -7.62
CA VAL A 52 -6.68 -21.19 -8.59
C VAL A 52 -6.83 -22.69 -8.76
N SER A 53 -8.06 -23.18 -8.58
CA SER A 53 -8.41 -24.59 -8.71
C SER A 53 -9.28 -24.84 -9.93
N ALA A 54 -9.28 -26.07 -10.43
CA ALA A 54 -10.16 -26.49 -11.50
C ALA A 54 -11.63 -26.37 -11.08
N GLN A 55 -12.46 -25.87 -11.99
CA GLN A 55 -13.92 -25.77 -11.81
C GLN A 55 -14.67 -26.89 -12.55
N THR A 56 -14.00 -27.57 -13.50
CA THR A 56 -14.54 -28.68 -14.28
C THR A 56 -13.50 -29.80 -14.40
N ALA A 57 -13.95 -31.01 -14.70
CA ALA A 57 -13.04 -32.13 -14.96
C ALA A 57 -12.50 -32.06 -16.39
N GLY A 58 -11.25 -32.45 -16.58
CA GLY A 58 -10.63 -32.44 -17.90
C GLY A 58 -9.15 -32.80 -17.85
N ARG A 59 -8.55 -32.99 -19.03
CA ARG A 59 -7.11 -33.15 -19.15
C ARG A 59 -6.47 -31.79 -19.43
N VAL A 60 -5.36 -31.47 -18.77
CA VAL A 60 -4.58 -30.26 -19.02
C VAL A 60 -4.04 -30.31 -20.46
N ALA A 61 -4.48 -29.37 -21.29
CA ALA A 61 -4.04 -29.24 -22.67
C ALA A 61 -2.80 -28.36 -22.78
N GLU A 62 -2.83 -27.21 -22.10
CA GLU A 62 -1.76 -26.21 -22.14
C GLU A 62 -1.62 -25.51 -20.78
N VAL A 63 -0.38 -25.23 -20.40
CA VAL A 63 -0.03 -24.32 -19.30
C VAL A 63 0.70 -23.14 -19.93
N LEU A 64 0.15 -21.93 -19.79
CA LEU A 64 0.58 -20.75 -20.54
C LEU A 64 1.59 -19.88 -19.80
N TYR A 65 1.75 -20.09 -18.49
CA TYR A 65 2.66 -19.36 -17.63
C TYR A 65 3.38 -20.33 -16.70
N ASP A 66 4.64 -20.06 -16.40
CA ASP A 66 5.44 -20.85 -15.47
C ASP A 66 5.72 -20.09 -14.17
N VAL A 67 6.32 -20.78 -13.21
CA VAL A 67 6.73 -20.21 -11.92
C VAL A 67 7.67 -19.03 -12.16
N ASN A 68 7.42 -17.93 -11.44
CA ASN A 68 8.05 -16.61 -11.56
C ASN A 68 7.59 -15.74 -12.73
N ASP A 69 6.70 -16.21 -13.61
CA ASP A 69 6.14 -15.36 -14.65
C ASP A 69 5.13 -14.37 -14.08
N PHE A 70 5.11 -13.16 -14.67
CA PHE A 70 4.07 -12.17 -14.41
C PHE A 70 2.84 -12.44 -15.28
N VAL A 71 1.68 -12.50 -14.64
CA VAL A 71 0.39 -12.79 -15.25
C VAL A 71 -0.53 -11.57 -15.09
N PRO A 72 -1.05 -11.00 -16.18
CA PRO A 72 -2.08 -9.97 -16.11
C PRO A 72 -3.40 -10.49 -15.51
N ALA A 73 -4.21 -9.61 -14.96
CA ALA A 73 -5.57 -9.97 -14.53
C ALA A 73 -6.38 -10.50 -15.73
N ASP A 74 -7.21 -11.52 -15.48
CA ASP A 74 -8.09 -12.18 -16.47
C ASP A 74 -7.37 -12.92 -17.62
N ALA A 75 -6.04 -12.99 -17.59
CA ALA A 75 -5.28 -13.79 -18.54
C ALA A 75 -5.56 -15.29 -18.34
N VAL A 76 -5.67 -16.04 -19.44
CA VAL A 76 -5.80 -17.51 -19.39
C VAL A 76 -4.46 -18.10 -18.95
N ILE A 77 -4.46 -18.81 -17.82
CA ILE A 77 -3.26 -19.44 -17.27
C ILE A 77 -3.12 -20.91 -17.69
N ILE A 78 -4.25 -21.61 -17.78
CA ILE A 78 -4.30 -23.04 -18.10
C ILE A 78 -5.52 -23.29 -18.99
N ARG A 79 -5.34 -24.14 -20.00
CA ARG A 79 -6.44 -24.64 -20.83
C ARG A 79 -6.62 -26.14 -20.60
N LEU A 80 -7.87 -26.56 -20.44
CA LEU A 80 -8.26 -27.96 -20.41
C LEU A 80 -8.78 -28.40 -21.78
N HIS A 81 -8.61 -29.67 -22.10
CA HIS A 81 -9.30 -30.28 -23.23
C HIS A 81 -10.81 -30.27 -22.99
N ALA A 82 -11.52 -29.54 -23.84
CA ALA A 82 -12.96 -29.28 -23.71
C ALA A 82 -13.84 -30.28 -24.47
N THR A 83 -13.39 -31.52 -24.74
CA THR A 83 -14.12 -32.45 -25.63
C THR A 83 -15.51 -32.77 -25.09
N GLU A 84 -15.61 -33.11 -23.80
CA GLU A 84 -16.90 -33.44 -23.15
C GLU A 84 -17.79 -32.20 -23.01
N GLN A 85 -17.21 -31.06 -22.61
CA GLN A 85 -17.92 -29.80 -22.44
C GLN A 85 -18.46 -29.27 -23.77
N ARG A 86 -17.68 -29.39 -24.87
CA ARG A 86 -18.12 -29.02 -26.22
C ARG A 86 -19.23 -29.94 -26.72
N ALA A 87 -19.12 -31.26 -26.51
CA ALA A 87 -20.18 -32.19 -26.87
C ALA A 87 -21.50 -31.87 -26.11
N SER A 88 -21.41 -31.55 -24.82
CA SER A 88 -22.56 -31.10 -24.01
C SER A 88 -23.16 -29.79 -24.54
N LEU A 89 -22.32 -28.83 -24.93
CA LEU A 89 -22.76 -27.58 -25.56
C LEU A 89 -23.49 -27.82 -26.88
N GLU A 90 -22.95 -28.67 -27.76
CA GLU A 90 -23.57 -29.04 -29.03
C GLU A 90 -24.93 -29.74 -28.81
N GLN A 91 -25.01 -30.64 -27.83
CA GLN A 91 -26.26 -31.30 -27.45
C GLN A 91 -27.30 -30.29 -26.95
N ALA A 92 -26.91 -29.33 -26.10
CA ALA A 92 -27.82 -28.31 -25.59
C ALA A 92 -28.28 -27.34 -26.68
N GLN A 93 -27.41 -27.00 -27.64
CA GLN A 93 -27.77 -26.20 -28.82
C GLN A 93 -28.80 -26.92 -29.70
N ALA A 94 -28.62 -28.23 -29.93
CA ALA A 94 -29.58 -29.04 -30.68
C ALA A 94 -30.93 -29.12 -29.97
N ALA A 95 -30.93 -29.34 -28.65
CA ALA A 95 -32.16 -29.36 -27.84
C ALA A 95 -32.89 -28.02 -27.83
N LEU A 96 -32.16 -26.89 -27.79
CA LEU A 96 -32.75 -25.57 -27.92
C LEU A 96 -33.42 -25.38 -29.28
N LYS A 97 -32.76 -25.81 -30.36
CA LYS A 97 -33.33 -25.74 -31.71
C LYS A 97 -34.62 -26.55 -31.80
N GLU A 98 -34.61 -27.80 -31.32
CA GLU A 98 -35.81 -28.65 -31.27
C GLU A 98 -36.94 -28.01 -30.46
N ALA A 99 -36.65 -27.49 -29.27
CA ALA A 99 -37.64 -26.85 -28.41
C ALA A 99 -38.21 -25.57 -29.03
N THR A 100 -37.40 -24.82 -29.79
CA THR A 100 -37.82 -23.61 -30.49
C THR A 100 -38.81 -23.95 -31.61
N GLU A 101 -38.51 -24.97 -32.43
CA GLU A 101 -39.42 -25.40 -33.50
C GLU A 101 -40.74 -25.94 -32.94
N ARG A 102 -40.67 -26.71 -31.84
CA ARG A 102 -41.88 -27.24 -31.18
C ARG A 102 -42.76 -26.15 -30.58
N GLU A 103 -42.17 -25.11 -30.00
CA GLU A 103 -42.92 -23.96 -29.50
C GLU A 103 -43.61 -23.22 -30.64
N ALA A 104 -42.92 -22.97 -31.76
CA ALA A 104 -43.49 -22.34 -32.94
C ALA A 104 -44.64 -23.16 -33.55
N GLU A 105 -44.50 -24.49 -33.61
CA GLU A 105 -45.56 -25.41 -34.05
C GLU A 105 -46.78 -25.34 -33.11
N ALA A 106 -46.56 -25.47 -31.80
CA ALA A 106 -47.62 -25.44 -30.80
C ALA A 106 -48.35 -24.09 -30.78
N GLN A 107 -47.62 -22.98 -30.94
CA GLN A 107 -48.17 -21.63 -31.04
C GLN A 107 -49.03 -21.47 -32.30
N THR A 108 -48.57 -21.97 -33.46
CA THR A 108 -49.34 -21.95 -34.70
C THR A 108 -50.61 -22.80 -34.59
N ARG A 109 -50.52 -23.97 -33.95
CA ARG A 109 -51.66 -24.85 -33.70
C ARG A 109 -52.67 -24.21 -32.76
N TYR A 110 -52.21 -23.61 -31.66
CA TYR A 110 -53.06 -22.87 -30.74
C TYR A 110 -53.81 -21.73 -31.46
N ALA A 111 -53.11 -20.92 -32.26
CA ALA A 111 -53.72 -19.83 -33.02
C ALA A 111 -54.82 -20.33 -33.98
N ARG A 112 -54.57 -21.46 -34.66
CA ARG A 112 -55.54 -22.10 -35.56
C ARG A 112 -56.78 -22.59 -34.80
N ILE A 113 -56.60 -23.31 -33.69
CA ILE A 113 -57.71 -23.83 -32.89
C ILE A 113 -58.51 -22.70 -32.23
N LEU A 114 -57.84 -21.62 -31.80
CA LEU A 114 -58.50 -20.43 -31.28
C LEU A 114 -59.40 -19.76 -32.33
N GLY A 115 -58.94 -19.66 -33.58
CA GLY A 115 -59.75 -19.19 -34.71
C GLY A 115 -61.00 -20.06 -34.91
N LEU A 116 -60.81 -21.38 -35.04
CA LEU A 116 -61.92 -22.32 -35.21
C LEU A 116 -62.91 -22.31 -34.03
N TYR A 117 -62.42 -22.12 -32.79
CA TYR A 117 -63.29 -22.00 -31.62
C TYR A 117 -64.15 -20.73 -31.68
N ARG A 118 -63.58 -19.60 -32.13
CA ARG A 118 -64.33 -18.34 -32.35
C ARG A 118 -65.39 -18.49 -33.43
N ASP A 119 -65.10 -19.28 -34.46
CA ASP A 119 -66.03 -19.62 -35.54
C ASP A 119 -67.00 -20.76 -35.16
N GLN A 120 -67.02 -21.19 -33.90
CA GLN A 120 -67.83 -22.30 -33.36
C GLN A 120 -67.59 -23.67 -34.05
N ALA A 121 -66.45 -23.82 -34.73
CA ALA A 121 -66.03 -25.03 -35.45
C ALA A 121 -65.08 -25.94 -34.63
N ALA A 122 -64.66 -25.53 -33.43
CA ALA A 122 -63.88 -26.35 -32.49
C ALA A 122 -64.50 -26.36 -31.08
N SER A 123 -64.29 -27.44 -30.33
CA SER A 123 -64.80 -27.57 -28.96
C SER A 123 -63.91 -26.86 -27.94
N LYS A 124 -64.47 -26.51 -26.77
CA LYS A 124 -63.68 -25.95 -25.66
C LYS A 124 -62.54 -26.90 -25.24
N SER A 125 -62.80 -28.21 -25.19
CA SER A 125 -61.78 -29.21 -24.87
C SER A 125 -60.61 -29.21 -25.85
N GLN A 126 -60.84 -28.95 -27.13
CA GLN A 126 -59.77 -28.82 -28.13
C GLN A 126 -58.93 -27.57 -27.91
N LEU A 127 -59.56 -26.45 -27.56
CA LEU A 127 -58.87 -25.20 -27.23
C LEU A 127 -58.03 -25.36 -25.96
N ASP A 128 -58.60 -25.96 -24.90
CA ASP A 128 -57.90 -26.21 -23.64
C ASP A 128 -56.69 -27.12 -23.85
N ALA A 129 -56.82 -28.17 -24.67
CA ALA A 129 -55.71 -29.05 -25.03
C ALA A 129 -54.59 -28.32 -25.82
N ALA A 130 -54.96 -27.51 -26.82
CA ALA A 130 -53.99 -26.73 -27.59
C ALA A 130 -53.30 -25.64 -26.74
N THR A 131 -54.02 -25.05 -25.79
CA THR A 131 -53.48 -24.10 -24.82
C THR A 131 -52.43 -24.77 -23.93
N ALA A 132 -52.77 -25.92 -23.33
CA ALA A 132 -51.87 -26.68 -22.48
C ALA A 132 -50.61 -27.15 -23.23
N GLU A 133 -50.74 -27.55 -24.49
CA GLU A 133 -49.62 -27.95 -25.34
C GLU A 133 -48.68 -26.80 -25.66
N ARG A 134 -49.23 -25.62 -26.00
CA ARG A 134 -48.46 -24.39 -26.21
C ARG A 134 -47.73 -23.97 -24.94
N ASP A 135 -48.41 -23.96 -23.80
CA ASP A 135 -47.81 -23.58 -22.52
C ASP A 135 -46.70 -24.57 -22.11
N ALA A 136 -46.89 -25.87 -22.35
CA ALA A 136 -45.86 -26.89 -22.14
C ALA A 136 -44.65 -26.71 -23.09
N ALA A 137 -44.87 -26.34 -24.34
CA ALA A 137 -43.80 -26.06 -25.29
C ALA A 137 -42.99 -24.82 -24.90
N VAL A 138 -43.66 -23.75 -24.45
CA VAL A 138 -43.00 -22.55 -23.89
C VAL A 138 -42.13 -22.91 -22.68
N ALA A 139 -42.65 -23.73 -21.75
CA ALA A 139 -41.88 -24.18 -20.59
C ALA A 139 -40.66 -25.02 -21.00
N ARG A 140 -40.78 -25.91 -21.99
CA ARG A 140 -39.66 -26.69 -22.53
C ARG A 140 -38.61 -25.82 -23.20
N LEU A 141 -39.02 -24.80 -23.95
CA LEU A 141 -38.11 -23.82 -24.54
C LEU A 141 -37.32 -23.08 -23.46
N ALA A 142 -37.97 -22.64 -22.39
CA ALA A 142 -37.30 -22.00 -21.26
C ALA A 142 -36.27 -22.94 -20.59
N ALA A 143 -36.62 -24.21 -20.39
CA ALA A 143 -35.70 -25.21 -19.84
C ALA A 143 -34.49 -25.46 -20.77
N ALA A 144 -34.72 -25.56 -22.08
CA ALA A 144 -33.64 -25.75 -23.06
C ALA A 144 -32.68 -24.55 -23.13
N ARG A 145 -33.19 -23.32 -22.98
CA ARG A 145 -32.35 -22.11 -22.86
C ARG A 145 -31.46 -22.17 -21.62
N ALA A 146 -32.04 -22.50 -20.46
CA ALA A 146 -31.27 -22.63 -19.23
C ALA A 146 -30.20 -23.73 -19.32
N ALA A 147 -30.51 -24.85 -19.97
CA ALA A 147 -29.53 -25.92 -20.21
C ALA A 147 -28.39 -25.47 -21.15
N LEU A 148 -28.69 -24.67 -22.17
CA LEU A 148 -27.67 -24.08 -23.04
C LEU A 148 -26.73 -23.15 -22.28
N ASP A 149 -27.27 -22.28 -21.42
CA ASP A 149 -26.45 -21.36 -20.63
C ASP A 149 -25.57 -22.11 -19.63
N ALA A 150 -26.08 -23.16 -19.00
CA ALA A 150 -25.27 -24.04 -18.15
C ALA A 150 -24.15 -24.75 -18.93
N ALA A 151 -24.42 -25.20 -20.16
CA ALA A 151 -23.41 -25.85 -21.00
C ALA A 151 -22.34 -24.85 -21.50
N ARG A 152 -22.72 -23.60 -21.78
CA ARG A 152 -21.78 -22.52 -22.11
C ARG A 152 -20.83 -22.22 -20.95
N GLU A 153 -21.36 -22.13 -19.75
CA GLU A 153 -20.55 -21.97 -18.53
C GLU A 153 -19.64 -23.19 -18.30
N GLY A 154 -20.14 -24.39 -18.57
CA GLY A 154 -19.29 -25.59 -18.54
C GLY A 154 -18.05 -25.49 -19.45
N VAL A 155 -18.19 -24.84 -20.63
CA VAL A 155 -17.08 -24.60 -21.55
C VAL A 155 -16.18 -23.46 -21.08
N SER A 156 -16.71 -22.37 -20.50
CA SER A 156 -15.87 -21.27 -19.96
C SER A 156 -14.93 -21.79 -18.87
N TYR A 157 -15.37 -22.74 -18.05
CA TYR A 157 -14.55 -23.39 -17.00
C TYR A 157 -13.35 -24.20 -17.52
N THR A 158 -13.28 -24.46 -18.83
CA THR A 158 -12.11 -25.11 -19.46
C THR A 158 -10.96 -24.13 -19.69
N GLU A 159 -11.22 -22.82 -19.68
CA GLU A 159 -10.22 -21.76 -19.69
C GLU A 159 -10.06 -21.19 -18.28
N ILE A 160 -9.01 -21.60 -17.59
CA ILE A 160 -8.75 -21.12 -16.24
C ILE A 160 -8.02 -19.78 -16.36
N ARG A 161 -8.60 -18.75 -15.74
CA ARG A 161 -8.11 -17.36 -15.79
C ARG A 161 -7.58 -16.89 -14.45
N ALA A 162 -6.62 -15.98 -14.49
CA ALA A 162 -6.06 -15.37 -13.29
C ALA A 162 -7.05 -14.36 -12.65
N PRO A 163 -7.42 -14.50 -11.38
CA PRO A 163 -8.38 -13.61 -10.72
C PRO A 163 -7.83 -12.20 -10.44
N TYR A 164 -6.52 -12.03 -10.46
CA TYR A 164 -5.83 -10.75 -10.28
C TYR A 164 -4.47 -10.78 -10.97
N ALA A 165 -3.90 -9.60 -11.24
CA ALA A 165 -2.55 -9.49 -11.78
C ALA A 165 -1.51 -9.81 -10.70
N GLY A 166 -0.48 -10.58 -11.05
CA GLY A 166 0.49 -11.06 -10.08
C GLY A 166 1.57 -11.97 -10.67
N VAL A 167 2.36 -12.56 -9.78
CA VAL A 167 3.43 -13.51 -10.13
C VAL A 167 3.01 -14.91 -9.72
N VAL A 168 3.28 -15.89 -10.59
CA VAL A 168 3.07 -17.31 -10.30
C VAL A 168 4.10 -17.77 -9.27
N THR A 169 3.64 -18.31 -8.15
CA THR A 169 4.52 -18.83 -7.09
C THR A 169 4.72 -20.34 -7.20
N GLU A 170 3.67 -21.06 -7.57
CA GLU A 170 3.71 -22.53 -7.64
C GLU A 170 2.81 -23.02 -8.77
N ARG A 171 3.28 -24.04 -9.49
CA ARG A 171 2.51 -24.84 -10.44
C ARG A 171 2.20 -26.19 -9.81
N HIS A 172 0.91 -26.55 -9.77
CA HIS A 172 0.42 -27.78 -9.13
C HIS A 172 0.10 -28.91 -10.12
N VAL A 173 0.09 -28.63 -11.42
CA VAL A 173 -0.28 -29.59 -12.47
C VAL A 173 0.62 -29.50 -13.70
N GLU A 174 0.70 -30.61 -14.43
CA GLU A 174 1.46 -30.71 -15.68
C GLU A 174 0.57 -30.94 -16.90
N VAL A 175 1.08 -30.59 -18.09
CA VAL A 175 0.40 -30.89 -19.37
C VAL A 175 0.19 -32.40 -19.50
N GLY A 176 -1.04 -32.79 -19.83
CA GLY A 176 -1.45 -34.20 -19.95
C GLY A 176 -2.05 -34.80 -18.67
N GLU A 177 -1.96 -34.12 -17.52
CA GLU A 177 -2.56 -34.56 -16.26
C GLU A 177 -4.10 -34.42 -16.29
N SER A 178 -4.81 -35.28 -15.56
CA SER A 178 -6.27 -35.21 -15.43
C SER A 178 -6.65 -34.53 -14.13
N VAL A 179 -7.49 -33.50 -14.21
CA VAL A 179 -7.94 -32.69 -13.07
C VAL A 179 -9.43 -32.87 -12.82
N ARG A 180 -9.87 -32.57 -11.60
CA ARG A 180 -11.27 -32.60 -11.16
C ARG A 180 -11.63 -31.29 -10.46
N PRO A 181 -12.93 -30.96 -10.32
CA PRO A 181 -13.33 -29.77 -9.57
C PRO A 181 -12.69 -29.75 -8.17
N GLY A 182 -12.03 -28.64 -7.83
CA GLY A 182 -11.30 -28.45 -6.57
C GLY A 182 -9.81 -28.81 -6.61
N THR A 183 -9.33 -29.51 -7.65
CA THR A 183 -7.88 -29.76 -7.83
C THR A 183 -7.12 -28.43 -7.94
N PRO A 184 -6.12 -28.16 -7.10
CA PRO A 184 -5.29 -26.96 -7.21
C PRO A 184 -4.49 -27.00 -8.52
N LEU A 185 -4.43 -25.87 -9.24
CA LEU A 185 -3.76 -25.79 -10.53
C LEU A 185 -2.54 -24.88 -10.49
N MET A 186 -2.71 -23.67 -9.98
CA MET A 186 -1.66 -22.66 -9.96
C MET A 186 -1.86 -21.71 -8.78
N SER A 187 -0.79 -21.42 -8.06
CA SER A 187 -0.77 -20.42 -7.00
C SER A 187 -0.07 -19.16 -7.46
N GLY A 188 -0.60 -18.02 -7.05
CA GLY A 188 0.00 -16.73 -7.33
C GLY A 188 -0.16 -15.76 -6.17
N LEU A 189 0.55 -14.64 -6.29
CA LEU A 189 0.41 -13.49 -5.41
C LEU A 189 0.49 -12.20 -6.22
N SER A 190 -0.25 -11.18 -5.78
CA SER A 190 -0.17 -9.85 -6.36
C SER A 190 0.90 -9.01 -5.67
N LEU A 191 1.65 -8.26 -6.46
CA LEU A 191 2.63 -7.28 -5.96
C LEU A 191 2.06 -5.85 -5.90
N GLN A 192 0.85 -5.63 -6.41
CA GLN A 192 0.27 -4.29 -6.51
C GLN A 192 -0.06 -3.71 -5.13
N TYR A 193 -0.71 -4.52 -4.29
CA TYR A 193 -1.09 -4.13 -2.94
C TYR A 193 -0.36 -5.02 -1.93
N LEU A 194 0.54 -4.39 -1.19
CA LEU A 194 1.32 -5.02 -0.14
C LEU A 194 0.87 -4.49 1.22
N ARG A 195 1.02 -5.33 2.24
CA ARG A 195 0.83 -4.94 3.62
C ARG A 195 1.95 -5.51 4.46
N VAL A 196 2.19 -4.91 5.62
CA VAL A 196 3.11 -5.46 6.62
C VAL A 196 2.29 -6.11 7.71
N ALA A 197 2.72 -7.28 8.15
CA ALA A 197 2.14 -7.95 9.29
C ALA A 197 3.14 -7.95 10.45
N VAL A 198 2.68 -7.47 11.61
CA VAL A 198 3.51 -7.29 12.80
C VAL A 198 2.80 -7.90 14.00
N ASP A 199 3.56 -8.51 14.89
CA ASP A 199 3.06 -9.02 16.17
C ASP A 199 3.34 -7.98 17.27
N LEU A 200 2.28 -7.33 17.76
CA LEU A 200 2.35 -6.28 18.77
C LEU A 200 2.35 -6.89 20.18
N PRO A 201 3.35 -6.58 21.03
CA PRO A 201 3.30 -6.95 22.43
C PRO A 201 2.10 -6.32 23.15
N GLN A 202 1.52 -7.04 24.12
CA GLN A 202 0.41 -6.52 24.93
C GLN A 202 0.75 -5.20 25.66
N SER A 203 2.02 -4.93 25.96
CA SER A 203 2.45 -3.70 26.62
C SER A 203 2.24 -2.42 25.78
N VAL A 204 2.16 -2.53 24.46
CA VAL A 204 2.02 -1.37 23.55
C VAL A 204 0.70 -1.33 22.80
N VAL A 205 -0.05 -2.45 22.75
CA VAL A 205 -1.24 -2.59 21.91
C VAL A 205 -2.30 -1.51 22.17
N GLU A 206 -2.56 -1.14 23.43
CA GLU A 206 -3.59 -0.14 23.77
C GLU A 206 -3.24 1.26 23.24
N SER A 207 -1.96 1.64 23.33
CA SER A 207 -1.50 2.90 22.75
C SER A 207 -1.57 2.90 21.23
N VAL A 208 -1.18 1.79 20.59
CA VAL A 208 -1.27 1.65 19.14
C VAL A 208 -2.72 1.66 18.65
N ARG A 209 -3.66 1.03 19.38
CA ARG A 209 -5.11 1.06 19.08
C ARG A 209 -5.69 2.46 19.13
N ARG A 210 -5.25 3.27 20.09
CA ARG A 210 -5.71 4.65 20.28
C ARG A 210 -5.17 5.59 19.20
N LEU A 211 -3.87 5.49 18.87
CA LEU A 211 -3.20 6.43 17.98
C LEU A 211 -3.26 6.03 16.50
N ARG A 212 -3.19 4.72 16.19
CA ARG A 212 -3.23 4.14 14.84
C ARG A 212 -2.27 4.78 13.83
N LYS A 213 -1.14 5.31 14.30
CA LYS A 213 -0.08 5.86 13.46
C LYS A 213 1.09 4.90 13.43
N ALA A 214 1.50 4.51 12.23
CA ALA A 214 2.67 3.69 12.00
C ALA A 214 3.44 4.17 10.77
N ALA A 215 4.74 3.90 10.75
CA ALA A 215 5.58 4.08 9.58
C ALA A 215 6.48 2.85 9.40
N VAL A 216 6.69 2.47 8.15
CA VAL A 216 7.56 1.36 7.78
C VAL A 216 8.89 1.91 7.31
N TYR A 217 9.97 1.34 7.82
CA TYR A 217 11.34 1.74 7.53
C TYR A 217 11.98 0.72 6.60
N VAL A 218 12.35 1.16 5.40
CA VAL A 218 12.96 0.34 4.34
C VAL A 218 14.15 1.12 3.77
N ASP A 219 15.34 0.55 3.81
CA ASP A 219 16.59 1.17 3.29
C ASP A 219 16.81 2.63 3.73
N GLY A 220 16.51 2.92 5.00
CA GLY A 220 16.64 4.26 5.59
C GLY A 220 15.52 5.24 5.19
N LYS A 221 14.57 4.85 4.35
CA LYS A 221 13.38 5.63 4.01
C LYS A 221 12.24 5.33 4.98
N ARG A 222 11.50 6.37 5.37
CA ARG A 222 10.30 6.27 6.20
C ARG A 222 9.06 6.34 5.30
N ILE A 223 8.34 5.25 5.20
CA ILE A 223 7.11 5.12 4.41
C ILE A 223 5.94 5.20 5.39
N PRO A 224 5.10 6.25 5.33
CA PRO A 224 3.92 6.33 6.19
C PRO A 224 2.92 5.22 5.84
N ALA A 225 2.31 4.63 6.87
CA ALA A 225 1.21 3.68 6.68
C ALA A 225 -0.06 4.40 6.21
N GLU A 226 -0.80 3.78 5.29
CA GLU A 226 -2.12 4.27 4.89
C GLU A 226 -3.19 3.89 5.92
N ASN A 227 -3.12 2.66 6.42
CA ASN A 227 -4.05 2.14 7.39
C ASN A 227 -3.37 1.15 8.36
N VAL A 228 -3.86 1.12 9.60
CA VAL A 228 -3.37 0.22 10.66
C VAL A 228 -4.56 -0.52 11.26
N THR A 229 -4.62 -1.82 11.01
CA THR A 229 -5.66 -2.72 11.52
C THR A 229 -5.08 -3.64 12.59
N ILE A 230 -5.70 -3.67 13.77
CA ILE A 230 -5.23 -4.48 14.91
C ILE A 230 -6.29 -5.50 15.26
N PHE A 231 -5.94 -6.78 15.20
CA PHE A 231 -6.85 -7.86 15.47
C PHE A 231 -7.24 -7.88 16.95
N PRO A 232 -8.50 -8.19 17.30
CA PRO A 232 -8.95 -8.18 18.70
C PRO A 232 -8.44 -9.40 19.49
N GLN A 233 -7.93 -10.43 18.82
CA GLN A 233 -7.48 -11.68 19.41
C GLN A 233 -5.96 -11.66 19.64
N ALA A 234 -5.56 -12.03 20.86
CA ALA A 234 -4.15 -12.29 21.18
C ALA A 234 -3.77 -13.74 20.83
N ALA A 235 -2.55 -13.94 20.36
CA ALA A 235 -1.94 -15.26 20.21
C ALA A 235 -1.53 -15.80 21.60
N PRO A 236 -2.15 -16.89 22.12
CA PRO A 236 -1.91 -17.34 23.50
C PRO A 236 -0.47 -17.77 23.78
N GLN A 237 0.26 -18.20 22.76
CA GLN A 237 1.63 -18.69 22.90
C GLN A 237 2.65 -17.56 23.06
N SER A 238 2.39 -16.39 22.47
CA SER A 238 3.34 -15.26 22.45
C SER A 238 2.85 -14.02 23.17
N ASN A 239 1.59 -14.00 23.63
CA ASN A 239 0.94 -12.83 24.24
C ASN A 239 1.05 -11.56 23.37
N THR A 240 0.93 -11.75 22.06
CA THR A 240 0.97 -10.67 21.06
C THR A 240 -0.36 -10.55 20.32
N PHE A 241 -0.62 -9.37 19.77
CA PHE A 241 -1.75 -9.07 18.91
C PHE A 241 -1.26 -8.86 17.49
N ARG A 242 -1.87 -9.54 16.52
CA ARG A 242 -1.54 -9.31 15.11
C ARG A 242 -2.00 -7.91 14.70
N ALA A 243 -1.12 -7.17 14.05
CA ALA A 243 -1.43 -5.93 13.35
C ALA A 243 -1.10 -6.07 11.87
N ARG A 244 -1.92 -5.46 11.02
CA ARG A 244 -1.71 -5.31 9.59
C ARG A 244 -1.61 -3.84 9.25
N ILE A 245 -0.57 -3.48 8.52
CA ILE A 245 -0.28 -2.12 8.09
C ILE A 245 -0.36 -2.11 6.57
N ASP A 246 -1.31 -1.38 6.01
CA ASP A 246 -1.44 -1.26 4.56
C ASP A 246 -0.43 -0.23 4.05
N LEU A 247 0.31 -0.60 3.01
CA LEU A 247 1.32 0.25 2.38
C LEU A 247 0.70 0.97 1.17
N PRO A 248 1.14 2.20 0.87
CA PRO A 248 0.73 2.86 -0.36
C PRO A 248 1.19 2.06 -1.58
N GLU A 249 0.45 2.20 -2.69
CA GLU A 249 0.82 1.54 -3.95
C GLU A 249 2.21 2.00 -4.41
N ASN A 250 3.04 1.06 -4.89
CA ASN A 250 4.41 1.32 -5.35
C ASN A 250 5.33 2.00 -4.32
N ALA A 251 5.12 1.78 -3.02
CA ALA A 251 5.89 2.41 -1.96
C ALA A 251 7.42 2.20 -2.06
N ALA A 252 7.85 1.03 -2.54
CA ALA A 252 9.23 0.62 -2.77
C ALA A 252 9.29 -0.74 -3.49
N ASP A 253 10.49 -1.20 -3.87
CA ASP A 253 10.76 -2.55 -4.37
C ASP A 253 10.67 -3.59 -3.24
N LEU A 254 9.45 -3.81 -2.74
CA LEU A 254 9.15 -4.74 -1.66
C LEU A 254 8.56 -6.02 -2.21
N TYR A 255 8.99 -7.14 -1.63
CA TYR A 255 8.48 -8.47 -1.98
C TYR A 255 7.89 -9.16 -0.76
N PRO A 256 6.78 -9.90 -0.93
CA PRO A 256 6.23 -10.73 0.14
C PRO A 256 7.28 -11.66 0.74
N GLY A 257 7.35 -11.72 2.07
CA GLY A 257 8.34 -12.48 2.82
C GLY A 257 9.54 -11.67 3.32
N MET A 258 9.76 -10.44 2.81
CA MET A 258 10.81 -9.55 3.32
C MET A 258 10.51 -9.11 4.77
N LEU A 259 11.56 -8.97 5.56
CA LEU A 259 11.51 -8.37 6.90
C LEU A 259 11.70 -6.87 6.80
N VAL A 260 10.88 -6.12 7.52
CA VAL A 260 10.94 -4.67 7.60
C VAL A 260 10.77 -4.21 9.05
N LYS A 261 11.26 -3.01 9.36
CA LYS A 261 11.04 -2.39 10.66
C LYS A 261 9.80 -1.51 10.60
N VAL A 262 8.92 -1.62 11.58
CA VAL A 262 7.71 -0.79 11.70
C VAL A 262 7.77 -0.01 12.99
N GLY A 263 7.78 1.32 12.90
CA GLY A 263 7.64 2.21 14.04
C GLY A 263 6.18 2.51 14.29
N PHE A 264 5.66 2.10 15.44
CA PHE A 264 4.32 2.48 15.90
C PHE A 264 4.40 3.63 16.88
N VAL A 265 3.58 4.65 16.69
CA VAL A 265 3.48 5.74 17.67
C VAL A 265 2.74 5.22 18.91
N VAL A 266 3.41 5.25 20.07
CA VAL A 266 2.86 4.77 21.36
C VAL A 266 2.55 5.90 22.34
N GLY A 267 2.92 7.13 22.00
CA GLY A 267 2.67 8.33 22.79
C GLY A 267 3.37 9.53 22.18
N GLU A 268 3.33 10.64 22.90
CA GLU A 268 4.06 11.87 22.57
C GLU A 268 4.84 12.31 23.81
N THR A 269 5.99 12.92 23.59
CA THR A 269 6.83 13.47 24.66
C THR A 269 7.33 14.85 24.27
N SER A 270 7.34 15.78 25.22
CA SER A 270 7.86 17.11 25.00
C SER A 270 9.38 17.05 24.95
N GLN A 271 9.97 17.36 23.79
CA GLN A 271 11.42 17.40 23.59
C GLN A 271 11.82 18.69 22.88
N LEU A 272 13.03 19.16 23.18
CA LEU A 272 13.62 20.29 22.48
C LEU A 272 14.14 19.79 21.12
N LEU A 273 13.73 20.43 20.03
CA LEU A 273 14.25 20.15 18.68
C LEU A 273 15.15 21.28 18.23
N ILE A 274 16.27 20.90 17.64
CA ILE A 274 17.21 21.84 17.01
C ILE A 274 17.55 21.39 15.60
N PRO A 275 17.76 22.32 14.65
CA PRO A 275 18.24 21.98 13.31
C PRO A 275 19.60 21.29 13.37
N THR A 276 19.78 20.27 12.52
CA THR A 276 21.09 19.61 12.37
C THR A 276 22.20 20.56 11.95
N SER A 277 21.87 21.66 11.26
CA SER A 277 22.84 22.68 10.86
C SER A 277 23.46 23.44 12.03
N ALA A 278 22.78 23.51 13.19
CA ALA A 278 23.26 24.22 14.38
C ALA A 278 24.24 23.38 15.21
N LEU A 279 24.43 22.11 14.87
CA LEU A 279 25.30 21.20 15.59
C LEU A 279 26.78 21.43 15.23
N VAL A 280 27.63 21.31 16.25
CA VAL A 280 29.07 21.39 16.14
C VAL A 280 29.67 20.09 16.65
N GLU A 281 30.36 19.37 15.77
CA GLU A 281 31.11 18.17 16.14
C GLU A 281 32.60 18.51 16.21
N ARG A 282 33.20 18.33 17.39
CA ARG A 282 34.63 18.53 17.63
C ARG A 282 35.22 17.28 18.26
N GLY A 283 35.78 16.41 17.42
CA GLY A 283 36.21 15.08 17.85
C GLY A 283 35.00 14.27 18.30
N GLU A 284 35.01 13.81 19.55
CA GLU A 284 33.91 13.03 20.14
C GLU A 284 32.84 13.89 20.83
N ILE A 285 32.98 15.22 20.82
CA ILE A 285 32.06 16.14 21.50
C ILE A 285 31.10 16.73 20.49
N THR A 286 29.81 16.49 20.70
CA THR A 286 28.73 17.22 20.03
C THR A 286 28.25 18.37 20.91
N ALA A 287 28.20 19.57 20.35
CA ALA A 287 27.88 20.80 21.05
C ALA A 287 27.06 21.75 20.17
N VAL A 288 26.46 22.76 20.80
CA VAL A 288 25.84 23.90 20.12
C VAL A 288 26.40 25.20 20.67
N TYR A 289 26.31 26.27 19.89
CA TYR A 289 26.63 27.61 20.37
C TYR A 289 25.38 28.25 20.98
N ALA A 290 25.38 28.42 22.30
CA ALA A 290 24.31 29.08 23.03
C ALA A 290 24.70 30.53 23.37
N LEU A 291 23.74 31.44 23.27
CA LEU A 291 23.86 32.84 23.62
C LEU A 291 23.21 33.09 24.98
N ASP A 292 23.88 33.86 25.84
CA ASP A 292 23.27 34.36 27.07
C ASP A 292 22.50 35.67 26.85
N ASP A 293 21.88 36.22 27.91
CA ASP A 293 21.10 37.45 27.86
C ASP A 293 21.93 38.69 27.46
N GLU A 294 23.26 38.60 27.51
CA GLU A 294 24.21 39.64 27.11
C GLU A 294 24.81 39.39 25.70
N ASP A 295 24.20 38.50 24.91
CA ASP A 295 24.65 38.04 23.58
C ASP A 295 26.07 37.45 23.58
N ARG A 296 26.55 36.91 24.72
CA ARG A 296 27.83 36.20 24.77
C ARG A 296 27.67 34.77 24.27
N VAL A 297 28.57 34.35 23.38
CA VAL A 297 28.49 33.05 22.73
C VAL A 297 29.31 32.04 23.52
N THR A 298 28.68 30.95 23.95
CA THR A 298 29.33 29.87 24.69
C THR A 298 29.09 28.54 23.98
N LEU A 299 30.11 27.68 23.97
CA LEU A 299 29.98 26.33 23.42
C LEU A 299 29.40 25.42 24.52
N ARG A 300 28.20 24.90 24.28
CA ARG A 300 27.49 24.05 25.24
C ARG A 300 27.39 22.64 24.70
N GLN A 301 27.92 21.67 25.45
CA GLN A 301 27.81 20.26 25.09
C GLN A 301 26.35 19.82 25.20
N VAL A 302 25.88 19.07 24.19
CA VAL A 302 24.51 18.56 24.16
C VAL A 302 24.51 17.05 23.98
N ARG A 303 23.56 16.39 24.62
CA ARG A 303 23.25 14.98 24.37
C ARG A 303 22.08 14.91 23.41
N LEU A 304 22.31 14.36 22.23
CA LEU A 304 21.29 14.23 21.21
C LEU A 304 20.48 12.94 21.36
N GLY A 305 19.25 12.98 20.89
CA GLY A 305 18.33 11.85 20.77
C GLY A 305 18.11 11.47 19.31
N ASN A 306 16.86 11.30 18.92
CA ASN A 306 16.50 10.83 17.59
C ASN A 306 16.55 11.98 16.57
N ARG A 307 16.96 11.65 15.34
CA ARG A 307 16.85 12.55 14.19
C ARG A 307 15.45 12.43 13.59
N ILE A 308 14.82 13.58 13.35
CA ILE A 308 13.52 13.71 12.72
C ILE A 308 13.71 14.68 11.56
N ASP A 309 13.78 14.14 10.34
CA ASP A 309 14.07 14.88 9.11
C ASP A 309 15.41 15.66 9.19
N ASP A 310 15.35 16.99 9.16
CA ASP A 310 16.47 17.93 9.26
C ASP A 310 16.75 18.41 10.69
N ARG A 311 15.98 17.94 11.67
CA ARG A 311 16.09 18.30 13.09
C ARG A 311 16.53 17.10 13.95
N VAL A 312 17.08 17.38 15.12
CA VAL A 312 17.42 16.37 16.13
C VAL A 312 16.83 16.74 17.47
N THR A 313 16.43 15.74 18.25
CA THR A 313 15.98 15.98 19.61
C THR A 313 17.17 16.14 20.56
N VAL A 314 17.01 16.98 21.58
CA VAL A 314 18.03 17.22 22.62
C VAL A 314 17.55 16.58 23.92
N LEU A 315 18.31 15.61 24.42
CA LEU A 315 18.03 14.88 25.66
C LEU A 315 18.59 15.60 26.89
N ALA A 316 19.70 16.32 26.73
CA ALA A 316 20.33 17.09 27.80
C ALA A 316 21.24 18.20 27.24
N GLY A 317 21.47 19.23 28.05
CA GLY A 317 22.40 20.32 27.74
C GLY A 317 21.75 21.61 27.25
N LEU A 318 20.45 21.63 26.99
CA LEU A 318 19.67 22.83 26.71
C LEU A 318 18.39 22.84 27.53
N ILE A 319 17.84 24.04 27.74
CA ILE A 319 16.53 24.28 28.32
C ILE A 319 15.64 25.04 27.33
N GLU A 320 14.32 24.96 27.55
CA GLU A 320 13.37 25.74 26.76
C GLU A 320 13.63 27.24 26.92
N GLY A 321 13.63 27.97 25.79
CA GLY A 321 13.94 29.39 25.74
C GLY A 321 15.41 29.74 25.51
N ASP A 322 16.33 28.76 25.55
CA ASP A 322 17.74 28.99 25.19
C ASP A 322 17.84 29.54 23.76
N ARG A 323 18.70 30.55 23.56
CA ARG A 323 19.06 31.08 22.24
C ARG A 323 20.28 30.33 21.70
N ILE A 324 20.14 29.69 20.54
CA ILE A 324 21.25 29.00 19.87
C ILE A 324 21.58 29.65 18.53
N ALA A 325 22.85 29.62 18.12
CA ALA A 325 23.26 30.07 16.80
C ALA A 325 22.99 28.98 15.74
N LEU A 326 22.42 29.37 14.60
CA LEU A 326 22.13 28.46 13.48
C LEU A 326 23.35 28.14 12.62
N ASP A 327 24.34 29.03 12.59
CA ASP A 327 25.61 28.86 11.87
C ASP A 327 26.79 28.69 12.85
N PRO A 328 27.33 27.46 12.99
CA PRO A 328 28.52 27.17 13.79
C PRO A 328 29.78 27.96 13.43
N ILE A 329 29.96 28.29 12.15
CA ILE A 329 31.18 28.95 11.66
C ILE A 329 31.15 30.42 12.09
N ALA A 330 30.05 31.11 11.83
CA ALA A 330 29.85 32.49 12.28
C ALA A 330 29.95 32.61 13.81
N ALA A 331 29.36 31.67 14.54
CA ALA A 331 29.43 31.65 16.00
C ALA A 331 30.87 31.45 16.52
N THR A 332 31.68 30.59 15.87
CA THR A 332 33.09 30.39 16.24
C THR A 332 33.91 31.67 16.10
N LEU A 333 33.68 32.45 15.03
CA LEU A 333 34.35 33.73 14.81
C LEU A 333 34.02 34.73 15.93
N ARG A 334 32.74 34.79 16.35
CA ARG A 334 32.30 35.66 17.44
C ARG A 334 32.94 35.30 18.78
N VAL A 335 33.07 34.01 19.09
CA VAL A 335 33.78 33.55 20.32
C VAL A 335 35.25 33.98 20.31
N ARG A 336 35.92 33.94 19.14
CA ARG A 336 37.30 34.37 19.02
C ARG A 336 37.45 35.88 19.27
N GLU A 337 36.54 36.69 18.73
CA GLU A 337 36.49 38.13 18.99
C GLU A 337 36.28 38.44 20.48
N GLN A 338 35.31 37.78 21.13
CA GLN A 338 35.03 37.94 22.55
C GLN A 338 36.24 37.63 23.44
N ARG A 339 37.03 36.60 23.09
CA ARG A 339 38.29 36.30 23.81
C ARG A 339 39.38 37.34 23.61
N LEU A 340 39.46 37.94 22.41
CA LEU A 340 40.43 39.00 22.11
C LEU A 340 40.07 40.32 22.81
N GLU A 341 38.77 40.59 22.99
CA GLU A 341 38.28 41.74 23.75
C GLU A 341 38.47 41.55 25.26
N ALA A 342 38.23 40.34 25.80
CA ALA A 342 38.46 40.03 27.21
C ALA A 342 39.94 39.97 27.63
N ALA A 343 40.86 39.87 26.67
CA ALA A 343 42.31 39.86 26.89
C ALA A 343 42.96 41.26 26.84
N LYS A 344 42.18 42.30 26.55
CA LYS A 344 42.60 43.71 26.60
C LYS A 344 42.19 44.34 27.93
#